data_AF-G6ELF9-F1
#
_entry.id   AF-G6ELF9-F1
#
_cell.length_a   1.000
_cell.length_b   1.000
_cell.length_c   1.000
_cell.angle_alpha   90.00
_cell.angle_beta   90.00
_cell.angle_gamma   90.00
#
_symmetry.space_group_name_H-M   'P 1'
#
loop_
_entity.id
_entity.type
_entity.pdbx_description
1 polymer ?
#
loop_
_entity_poly.entity_id
_entity_poly.type
_entity_poly.pdbx_seq_one_letter_code
_entity_poly.pdbx_strand_id
1 'polypeptide(L)'
;MAGQPGFFDLSDRYEALSAAGDPLERLASVVDFEVFRGPLVAALRRSVRGKGGRPPFDPVLMFKILVLQALYSLSDEATEFQIKDRLSFQRFLGLGLDGTVPDATTVWLFRERLVQAKAIDKLFVRFDAALKDRGYLAMGGQIIDATVVPAPKQRNTEAEKAAIKEGRVPEEWKPAKARQKDRDARWSIKYSKAKVREGADPKAAKPVDLAIPMFGYKNHIGIDRAHGLIRTWGTSAANAHDGARLPDLISTGNTGSGVWADTAYRSKKNEAFLAAGMFKSHIHQRRKPRRSLPERIAKANTRRSRIRAQVEHVFAGQKHRMGLVVRTIGIARATIKIGMANLVYNFQRLAWLEGHPAPA
;
A
#
# COMPACT_ATOMS: atom_id res chain seq x y z
N MET A 1 37.83 -5.59 30.08
CA MET A 1 38.74 -6.07 29.01
C MET A 1 38.16 -5.58 27.69
N ALA A 2 38.84 -4.70 26.98
CA ALA A 2 38.45 -4.33 25.62
C ALA A 2 38.98 -5.41 24.67
N GLY A 3 38.14 -6.41 24.37
CA GLY A 3 38.50 -7.49 23.44
C GLY A 3 38.51 -6.97 22.01
N GLN A 4 39.59 -7.24 21.28
CA GLN A 4 39.59 -7.03 19.83
C GLN A 4 38.48 -7.88 19.20
N PRO A 5 37.71 -7.35 18.23
CA PRO A 5 36.72 -8.14 17.53
C PRO A 5 37.41 -9.30 16.80
N GLY A 6 36.89 -10.51 16.99
CA GLY A 6 37.35 -11.71 16.30
C GLY A 6 37.02 -11.67 14.81
N PHE A 7 37.80 -12.39 14.02
CA PHE A 7 37.67 -12.42 12.56
C PHE A 7 36.30 -12.93 12.08
N PHE A 8 35.64 -13.78 12.87
CA PHE A 8 34.35 -14.39 12.54
C PHE A 8 33.14 -13.77 13.26
N ASP A 9 33.35 -12.79 14.15
CA ASP A 9 32.30 -12.22 15.02
C ASP A 9 31.06 -11.74 14.24
N LEU A 10 31.26 -11.23 13.02
CA LEU A 10 30.17 -10.75 12.16
C LEU A 10 29.40 -11.89 11.49
N SER A 11 30.11 -12.94 11.06
CA SER A 11 29.49 -14.15 10.53
C SER A 11 28.68 -14.85 11.61
N ASP A 12 29.25 -15.02 12.81
CA ASP A 12 28.56 -15.64 13.95
C ASP A 12 27.30 -14.86 14.34
N ARG A 13 27.35 -13.52 14.29
CA ARG A 13 26.17 -12.67 14.50
C ARG A 13 25.11 -12.88 13.40
N TYR A 14 25.51 -13.00 12.14
CA TYR A 14 24.56 -13.28 11.07
C TYR A 14 23.95 -14.67 11.19
N GLU A 15 24.72 -15.69 11.58
CA GLU A 15 24.20 -17.03 11.86
C GLU A 15 23.19 -16.99 13.01
N ALA A 16 23.50 -16.30 14.11
CA ALA A 16 22.58 -16.12 15.23
C ALA A 16 21.28 -15.39 14.81
N LEU A 17 21.38 -14.36 13.96
CA LEU A 17 20.20 -13.68 13.39
C LEU A 17 19.38 -14.60 12.48
N SER A 18 20.05 -15.43 11.68
CA SER A 18 19.40 -16.40 10.79
C SER A 18 18.66 -17.46 11.62
N ALA A 19 19.29 -17.97 12.69
CA ALA A 19 18.69 -18.92 13.64
C ALA A 19 17.48 -18.33 14.38
N ALA A 20 17.50 -17.02 14.67
CA ALA A 20 16.37 -16.30 15.25
C ALA A 20 15.22 -16.03 14.24
N GLY A 21 15.43 -16.33 12.95
CA GLY A 21 14.44 -16.16 11.89
C GLY A 21 14.40 -14.74 11.31
N ASP A 22 15.52 -14.26 10.75
CA ASP A 22 15.59 -12.95 10.11
C ASP A 22 14.52 -12.80 8.99
N PRO A 23 13.52 -11.91 9.18
CA PRO A 23 12.44 -11.75 8.21
C PRO A 23 12.91 -11.13 6.88
N LEU A 24 14.00 -10.35 6.88
CA LEU A 24 14.54 -9.74 5.67
C LEU A 24 15.33 -10.73 4.82
N GLU A 25 16.00 -11.69 5.48
CA GLU A 25 16.63 -12.81 4.79
C GLU A 25 15.60 -13.66 4.05
N ARG A 26 14.52 -14.04 4.73
CA ARG A 26 13.40 -14.76 4.09
C ARG A 26 12.77 -13.95 2.96
N LEU A 27 12.67 -12.63 3.10
CA LEU A 27 12.16 -11.78 2.03
C LEU A 27 13.08 -11.78 0.81
N ALA A 28 14.40 -11.71 1.03
CA ALA A 28 15.42 -11.71 0.00
C ALA A 28 15.54 -13.06 -0.71
N SER A 29 15.31 -14.18 -0.02
CA SER A 29 15.32 -15.51 -0.63
C SER A 29 14.10 -15.75 -1.52
N VAL A 30 12.93 -15.23 -1.12
CA VAL A 30 11.69 -15.40 -1.87
C VAL A 30 11.58 -14.42 -3.02
N VAL A 31 11.90 -13.14 -2.83
CA VAL A 31 11.73 -12.10 -3.85
C VAL A 31 13.04 -11.90 -4.60
N ASP A 32 13.05 -12.27 -5.88
CA ASP A 32 14.12 -11.86 -6.78
C ASP A 32 13.97 -10.37 -7.10
N PHE A 33 14.79 -9.52 -6.47
CA PHE A 33 14.75 -8.08 -6.68
C PHE A 33 15.36 -7.65 -8.02
N GLU A 34 16.12 -8.51 -8.70
CA GLU A 34 16.74 -8.19 -9.99
C GLU A 34 15.70 -8.07 -11.11
N VAL A 35 14.53 -8.70 -10.96
CA VAL A 35 13.41 -8.54 -11.91
C VAL A 35 12.98 -7.08 -12.09
N PHE A 36 13.24 -6.21 -11.10
CA PHE A 36 12.91 -4.79 -11.12
C PHE A 36 13.97 -3.93 -11.80
N ARG A 37 15.19 -4.43 -12.04
CA ARG A 37 16.30 -3.64 -12.58
C ARG A 37 15.93 -2.94 -13.89
N GLY A 38 15.34 -3.67 -14.83
CA GLY A 38 14.93 -3.12 -16.14
C GLY A 38 14.00 -1.91 -16.00
N PRO A 39 12.82 -2.04 -15.36
CA PRO A 39 11.93 -0.93 -15.10
C PRO A 39 12.57 0.24 -14.31
N LEU A 40 13.44 -0.06 -13.33
CA LEU A 40 14.12 0.96 -12.54
C LEU A 40 15.12 1.76 -13.36
N VAL A 41 15.97 1.10 -14.14
CA VAL A 41 16.93 1.75 -15.05
C VAL A 41 16.19 2.61 -16.08
N ALA A 42 15.12 2.07 -16.66
CA ALA A 42 14.28 2.79 -17.62
C ALA A 42 13.60 4.02 -16.99
N ALA A 43 13.23 3.97 -15.71
CA ALA A 43 12.64 5.10 -15.00
C ALA A 43 13.66 6.19 -14.66
N LEU A 44 14.90 5.82 -14.35
CA LEU A 44 15.93 6.75 -13.94
C LEU A 44 16.51 7.59 -15.09
N ARG A 45 16.27 7.20 -16.36
CA ARG A 45 16.74 7.84 -17.62
C ARG A 45 17.89 8.82 -17.38
N ARG A 46 19.06 8.28 -17.03
CA ARG A 46 20.21 9.10 -16.65
C ARG A 46 20.73 9.79 -17.91
N SER A 47 20.85 11.11 -17.88
CA SER A 47 21.64 11.83 -18.89
C SER A 47 23.10 11.37 -18.80
N VAL A 48 23.79 11.36 -19.95
CA VAL A 48 25.23 11.07 -20.01
C VAL A 48 25.94 12.08 -19.13
N ARG A 49 26.54 11.63 -18.03
CA ARG A 49 27.27 12.50 -17.11
C ARG A 49 28.63 12.86 -17.74
N GLY A 50 29.06 14.11 -17.57
CA GLY A 50 30.46 14.48 -17.81
C GLY A 50 31.40 13.65 -16.93
N LYS A 51 32.61 13.38 -17.44
CA LYS A 51 33.64 12.59 -16.74
C LYS A 51 33.95 13.20 -15.35
N GLY A 52 33.94 12.39 -14.28
CA GLY A 52 34.49 12.77 -12.97
C GLY A 52 33.54 12.73 -11.75
N GLY A 53 32.26 12.39 -11.89
CA GLY A 53 31.33 12.29 -10.74
C GLY A 53 31.36 10.93 -10.02
N ARG A 54 31.09 10.92 -8.70
CA ARG A 54 30.91 9.70 -7.91
C ARG A 54 29.93 8.73 -8.61
N PRO A 55 30.28 7.43 -8.74
CA PRO A 55 29.39 6.45 -9.32
C PRO A 55 28.03 6.47 -8.61
N PRO A 56 26.93 6.48 -9.37
CA PRO A 56 25.60 6.46 -8.78
C PRO A 56 25.30 5.09 -8.15
N PHE A 57 24.53 5.09 -7.08
CA PHE A 57 24.08 3.86 -6.44
C PHE A 57 23.30 2.95 -7.41
N ASP A 58 23.41 1.65 -7.13
CA ASP A 58 22.67 0.60 -7.82
C ASP A 58 21.15 0.81 -7.66
N PRO A 59 20.36 0.78 -8.76
CA PRO A 59 18.91 0.99 -8.68
C PRO A 59 18.18 -0.05 -7.83
N VAL A 60 18.64 -1.31 -7.83
CA VAL A 60 18.02 -2.38 -7.04
C VAL A 60 18.28 -2.16 -5.56
N LEU A 61 19.51 -1.78 -5.18
CA LEU A 61 19.81 -1.33 -3.81
C LEU A 61 18.91 -0.17 -3.37
N MET A 62 18.78 0.88 -4.19
CA MET A 62 17.91 2.02 -3.88
C MET A 62 16.43 1.62 -3.75
N PHE A 63 15.97 0.66 -4.56
CA PHE A 63 14.62 0.12 -4.46
C PHE A 63 14.41 -0.70 -3.18
N LYS A 64 15.38 -1.53 -2.79
CA LYS A 64 15.36 -2.25 -1.50
C LYS A 64 15.32 -1.28 -0.31
N ILE A 65 15.97 -0.13 -0.39
CA ILE A 65 15.83 0.94 0.62
C ILE A 65 14.38 1.42 0.74
N LEU A 66 13.69 1.63 -0.39
CA LEU A 66 12.25 1.99 -0.37
C LEU A 66 11.38 0.86 0.19
N VAL A 67 11.78 -0.40 0.03
CA VAL A 67 11.13 -1.55 0.68
C VAL A 67 11.26 -1.46 2.19
N LEU A 68 12.46 -1.21 2.73
CA LEU A 68 12.67 -1.00 4.17
C LEU A 68 11.82 0.17 4.70
N GLN A 69 11.76 1.27 3.96
CA GLN A 69 10.91 2.42 4.33
C GLN A 69 9.42 2.11 4.40
N ALA A 70 8.94 1.20 3.55
CA ALA A 70 7.55 0.77 3.58
C ALA A 70 7.30 -0.26 4.70
N LEU A 71 8.24 -1.18 4.95
CA LEU A 71 8.14 -2.19 6.00
C LEU A 71 8.11 -1.57 7.40
N TYR A 72 8.98 -0.59 7.66
CA TYR A 72 9.21 -0.04 9.00
C TYR A 72 8.71 1.41 9.17
N SER A 73 7.95 1.96 8.21
CA SER A 73 7.46 3.35 8.23
C SER A 73 8.56 4.41 8.47
N LEU A 74 9.74 4.24 7.89
CA LEU A 74 10.88 5.14 8.13
C LEU A 74 10.76 6.46 7.35
N SER A 75 11.31 7.54 7.91
CA SER A 75 11.63 8.77 7.17
C SER A 75 12.95 8.58 6.40
N ASP A 76 13.31 9.53 5.54
CA ASP A 76 14.56 9.45 4.78
C ASP A 76 15.79 9.46 5.70
N GLU A 77 15.80 10.30 6.73
CA GLU A 77 16.85 10.40 7.75
C GLU A 77 16.90 9.17 8.66
N ALA A 78 15.73 8.69 9.11
CA ALA A 78 15.67 7.48 9.93
C ALA A 78 16.13 6.24 9.15
N THR A 79 15.94 6.24 7.82
CA THR A 79 16.41 5.15 6.96
C THR A 79 17.92 5.16 6.86
N GLU A 80 18.53 6.32 6.61
CA GLU A 80 19.98 6.47 6.60
C GLU A 80 20.59 6.01 7.93
N PHE A 81 20.05 6.48 9.05
CA PHE A 81 20.50 6.08 10.39
C PHE A 81 20.39 4.57 10.60
N GLN A 82 19.22 3.98 10.34
CA GLN A 82 19.01 2.55 10.60
C GLN A 82 19.83 1.64 9.69
N ILE A 83 20.17 2.05 8.47
CA ILE A 83 21.08 1.29 7.62
C ILE A 83 22.51 1.30 8.18
N LYS A 84 22.94 2.40 8.81
CA LYS A 84 24.25 2.46 9.48
C LYS A 84 24.29 1.66 10.78
N ASP A 85 23.16 1.59 11.49
CA ASP A 85 23.04 0.98 12.81
C ASP A 85 22.75 -0.54 12.78
N ARG A 86 21.93 -1.00 11.83
CA ARG A 86 21.37 -2.37 11.85
C ARG A 86 22.05 -3.30 10.85
N LEU A 87 22.72 -4.33 11.37
CA LEU A 87 23.38 -5.37 10.57
C LEU A 87 22.42 -6.11 9.62
N SER A 88 21.17 -6.38 10.02
CA SER A 88 20.18 -7.03 9.15
C SER A 88 19.77 -6.16 7.96
N PHE A 89 19.78 -4.83 8.10
CA PHE A 89 19.51 -3.92 6.99
C PHE A 89 20.68 -3.91 6.02
N GLN A 90 21.92 -3.86 6.53
CA GLN A 90 23.11 -3.95 5.69
C GLN A 90 23.16 -5.26 4.90
N ARG A 91 22.89 -6.40 5.58
CA ARG A 91 22.79 -7.72 4.93
C ARG A 91 21.73 -7.75 3.83
N PHE A 92 20.53 -7.26 4.11
CA PHE A 92 19.44 -7.21 3.12
C PHE A 92 19.78 -6.37 1.88
N LEU A 93 20.49 -5.25 2.09
CA LEU A 93 20.94 -4.34 1.03
C LEU A 93 22.20 -4.84 0.31
N GLY A 94 22.90 -5.85 0.84
CA GLY A 94 24.19 -6.31 0.30
C GLY A 94 25.32 -5.31 0.54
N LEU A 95 25.23 -4.51 1.61
CA LEU A 95 26.27 -3.56 2.01
C LEU A 95 27.22 -4.21 3.01
N GLY A 96 28.53 -4.08 2.78
CA GLY A 96 29.55 -4.35 3.79
C GLY A 96 29.58 -3.27 4.89
N LEU A 97 30.34 -3.50 5.96
CA LEU A 97 30.50 -2.53 7.06
C LEU A 97 31.12 -1.20 6.61
N ASP A 98 31.98 -1.25 5.61
CA ASP A 98 32.62 -0.12 4.93
C ASP A 98 31.79 0.43 3.76
N GLY A 99 30.68 -0.25 3.44
CA GLY A 99 29.79 0.11 2.35
C GLY A 99 29.21 1.51 2.52
N THR A 100 29.25 2.30 1.45
CA THR A 100 28.64 3.64 1.50
C THR A 100 27.12 3.53 1.58
N VAL A 101 26.55 4.10 2.64
CA VAL A 101 25.11 4.26 2.80
C VAL A 101 24.61 5.50 2.05
N PRO A 102 23.56 5.40 1.21
CA PRO A 102 22.92 6.57 0.61
C PRO A 102 22.35 7.50 1.68
N ASP A 103 22.65 8.80 1.56
CA ASP A 103 22.07 9.81 2.44
C ASP A 103 20.56 10.02 2.19
N ALA A 104 19.89 10.65 3.15
CA ALA A 104 18.46 10.96 3.08
C ALA A 104 18.05 11.69 1.78
N THR A 105 18.89 12.63 1.32
CA THR A 105 18.64 13.42 0.10
C THR A 105 18.69 12.55 -1.15
N THR A 106 19.59 11.58 -1.19
CA THR A 106 19.76 10.62 -2.28
C THR A 106 18.55 9.69 -2.38
N VAL A 107 18.05 9.21 -1.25
CA VAL A 107 16.81 8.42 -1.18
C VAL A 107 15.61 9.23 -1.65
N TRP A 108 15.52 10.49 -1.19
CA TRP A 108 14.46 11.41 -1.62
C TRP A 108 14.49 11.67 -3.14
N LEU A 109 15.65 11.98 -3.70
CA LEU A 109 15.82 12.26 -5.13
C LEU A 109 15.49 11.03 -6.00
N PHE A 110 15.87 9.83 -5.54
CA PHE A 110 15.51 8.59 -6.19
C PHE A 110 13.99 8.40 -6.24
N ARG A 111 13.29 8.61 -5.12
CA ARG A 111 11.83 8.57 -5.07
C ARG A 111 11.20 9.59 -6.02
N GLU A 112 11.71 10.82 -6.04
CA GLU A 112 11.18 11.87 -6.93
C GLU A 112 11.32 11.50 -8.41
N ARG A 113 12.42 10.86 -8.80
CA ARG A 113 12.58 10.34 -10.18
C ARG A 113 11.54 9.26 -10.49
N LEU A 114 11.24 8.37 -9.56
CA LEU A 114 10.18 7.36 -9.73
C LEU A 114 8.80 8.01 -9.87
N VAL A 115 8.53 9.09 -9.14
CA VAL A 115 7.30 9.90 -9.27
C VAL A 115 7.19 10.46 -10.68
N GLN A 116 8.24 11.14 -11.16
CA GLN A 116 8.27 11.77 -12.49
C GLN A 116 8.10 10.74 -13.60
N ALA A 117 8.71 9.57 -13.45
CA ALA A 117 8.64 8.48 -14.43
C ALA A 117 7.35 7.64 -14.35
N LYS A 118 6.47 7.89 -13.35
CA LYS A 118 5.31 7.04 -13.02
C LYS A 118 5.68 5.55 -12.97
N ALA A 119 6.82 5.25 -12.34
CA ALA A 119 7.47 3.95 -12.45
C ALA A 119 6.76 2.85 -11.64
N ILE A 120 6.00 3.22 -10.60
CA ILE A 120 5.41 2.26 -9.66
C ILE A 120 4.45 1.28 -10.33
N ASP A 121 3.68 1.72 -11.32
CA ASP A 121 2.75 0.86 -12.07
C ASP A 121 3.54 -0.21 -12.83
N LYS A 122 4.67 0.16 -13.45
CA LYS A 122 5.55 -0.77 -14.16
C LYS A 122 6.21 -1.77 -13.22
N LEU A 123 6.62 -1.33 -12.03
CA LEU A 123 7.16 -2.23 -10.99
C LEU A 123 6.08 -3.25 -10.55
N PHE A 124 4.86 -2.78 -10.35
CA PHE A 124 3.74 -3.63 -9.95
C PHE A 124 3.40 -4.67 -11.03
N VAL A 125 3.32 -4.25 -12.30
CA VAL A 125 3.11 -5.14 -13.45
C VAL A 125 4.23 -6.17 -13.57
N ARG A 126 5.49 -5.75 -13.38
CA ARG A 126 6.64 -6.66 -13.43
C ARG A 126 6.57 -7.72 -12.33
N PHE A 127 6.17 -7.34 -11.13
CA PHE A 127 5.99 -8.30 -10.04
C PHE A 127 4.79 -9.22 -10.26
N ASP A 128 3.67 -8.71 -10.76
CA ASP A 128 2.50 -9.55 -11.09
C ASP A 128 2.84 -10.59 -12.16
N ALA A 129 3.67 -10.25 -13.14
CA ALA A 129 4.21 -11.23 -14.10
C ALA A 129 5.05 -12.30 -13.38
N ALA A 130 5.99 -11.91 -12.52
CA ALA A 130 6.79 -12.87 -11.75
C ALA A 130 5.95 -13.78 -10.84
N LEU A 131 4.84 -13.27 -10.28
CA LEU A 131 3.88 -14.09 -9.53
C LEU A 131 3.19 -15.13 -10.41
N LYS A 132 2.82 -14.77 -11.64
CA LYS A 132 2.19 -15.70 -12.60
C LYS A 132 3.16 -16.78 -13.05
N ASP A 133 4.41 -16.41 -13.32
CA ASP A 133 5.47 -17.36 -13.71
C ASP A 133 5.73 -18.40 -12.62
N ARG A 134 5.48 -18.05 -11.35
CA ARG A 134 5.55 -18.94 -10.18
C ARG A 134 4.26 -19.69 -9.88
N GLY A 135 3.24 -19.59 -10.73
CA GLY A 135 1.97 -20.32 -10.57
C GLY A 135 0.93 -19.66 -9.67
N TYR A 136 1.18 -18.45 -9.13
CA TYR A 136 0.20 -17.69 -8.34
C TYR A 136 -0.83 -17.01 -9.24
N LEU A 137 -1.61 -17.81 -9.97
CA LEU A 137 -2.66 -17.35 -10.87
C LEU A 137 -3.90 -16.89 -10.07
N ALA A 138 -4.51 -15.80 -10.51
CA ALA A 138 -5.72 -15.29 -9.89
C ALA A 138 -6.93 -16.09 -10.40
N MET A 139 -7.35 -17.12 -9.65
CA MET A 139 -8.40 -18.06 -10.09
C MET A 139 -9.70 -18.01 -9.27
N GLY A 140 -9.67 -17.43 -8.07
CA GLY A 140 -10.81 -17.41 -7.15
C GLY A 140 -11.83 -16.29 -7.37
N GLY A 141 -11.64 -15.45 -8.38
CA GLY A 141 -12.29 -14.14 -8.52
C GLY A 141 -11.61 -13.06 -7.67
N GLN A 142 -12.24 -11.90 -7.55
CA GLN A 142 -11.60 -10.65 -7.11
C GLN A 142 -12.39 -9.95 -6.02
N ILE A 143 -11.68 -9.44 -5.02
CA ILE A 143 -12.27 -8.65 -3.93
C ILE A 143 -11.77 -7.22 -4.08
N ILE A 144 -12.70 -6.29 -4.27
CA ILE A 144 -12.42 -4.87 -4.43
C ILE A 144 -12.80 -4.12 -3.17
N ASP A 145 -11.87 -3.35 -2.64
CA ASP A 145 -12.11 -2.50 -1.48
C ASP A 145 -11.18 -1.29 -1.44
N ALA A 146 -11.52 -0.31 -0.60
CA ALA A 146 -10.71 0.87 -0.39
C ALA A 146 -10.53 1.18 1.08
N THR A 147 -9.36 1.72 1.44
CA THR A 147 -9.11 2.23 2.78
C THR A 147 -8.51 3.62 2.76
N VAL A 148 -8.87 4.45 3.74
CA VAL A 148 -8.27 5.78 3.90
C VAL A 148 -6.90 5.63 4.55
N VAL A 149 -5.88 6.15 3.88
CA VAL A 149 -4.53 6.29 4.40
C VAL A 149 -4.38 7.71 4.95
N PRO A 150 -4.04 7.86 6.24
CA PRO A 150 -3.95 9.17 6.87
C PRO A 150 -2.79 9.99 6.29
N ALA A 151 -2.99 11.30 6.24
CA ALA A 151 -1.96 12.30 6.01
C ALA A 151 -1.98 13.34 7.16
N PRO A 152 -0.85 14.04 7.41
CA PRO A 152 -0.79 15.11 8.40
C PRO A 152 -1.89 16.16 8.18
N LYS A 153 -2.69 16.42 9.23
CA LYS A 153 -3.74 17.43 9.19
C LYS A 153 -3.11 18.82 9.16
N GLN A 154 -3.49 19.63 8.18
CA GLN A 154 -2.99 20.98 8.04
C GLN A 154 -4.01 21.99 8.54
N ARG A 155 -3.56 22.98 9.32
CA ARG A 155 -4.40 24.10 9.78
C ARG A 155 -4.60 25.09 8.64
N ASN A 156 -5.85 25.28 8.23
CA ASN A 156 -6.28 26.25 7.21
C ASN A 156 -7.51 27.01 7.71
N THR A 157 -7.68 28.26 7.31
CA THR A 157 -8.90 29.05 7.56
C THR A 157 -10.07 28.53 6.71
N GLU A 158 -11.31 28.92 7.00
CA GLU A 158 -12.47 28.51 6.21
C GLU A 158 -12.40 28.98 4.75
N ALA A 159 -11.95 30.22 4.52
CA ALA A 159 -11.72 30.75 3.17
C ALA A 159 -10.67 29.93 2.40
N GLU A 160 -9.55 29.59 3.05
CA GLU A 160 -8.51 28.72 2.47
C GLU A 160 -9.06 27.32 2.14
N LYS A 161 -9.89 26.74 3.02
CA LYS A 161 -10.52 25.43 2.78
C LYS A 161 -11.47 25.47 1.59
N ALA A 162 -12.28 26.52 1.46
CA ALA A 162 -13.19 26.70 0.33
C ALA A 162 -12.43 26.78 -1.00
N ALA A 163 -11.38 27.60 -1.06
CA ALA A 163 -10.53 27.72 -2.25
C ALA A 163 -9.88 26.38 -2.64
N ILE A 164 -9.33 25.63 -1.67
CA ILE A 164 -8.74 24.30 -1.92
C ILE A 164 -9.80 23.30 -2.41
N LYS A 165 -11.02 23.35 -1.86
CA LYS A 165 -12.13 22.48 -2.29
C LYS A 165 -12.49 22.71 -3.75
N GLU A 166 -12.41 23.96 -4.22
CA GLU A 166 -12.61 24.37 -5.62
C GLU A 166 -11.36 24.16 -6.50
N GLY A 167 -10.24 23.68 -5.93
CA GLY A 167 -8.99 23.45 -6.66
C GLY A 167 -8.11 24.69 -6.81
N ARG A 168 -8.55 25.85 -6.33
CA ARG A 168 -7.80 27.13 -6.37
C ARG A 168 -6.70 27.17 -5.31
N VAL A 169 -5.67 27.96 -5.55
CA VAL A 169 -4.68 28.34 -4.53
C VAL A 169 -5.21 29.60 -3.84
N PRO A 170 -5.28 29.66 -2.50
CA PRO A 170 -5.61 30.89 -1.80
C PRO A 170 -4.62 32.01 -2.17
N GLU A 171 -5.11 33.18 -2.57
CA GLU A 171 -4.28 34.30 -3.05
C GLU A 171 -3.30 34.82 -2.00
N GLU A 172 -3.69 34.73 -0.72
CA GLU A 172 -2.86 35.12 0.43
C GLU A 172 -1.63 34.22 0.64
N TRP A 173 -1.53 33.08 -0.06
CA TRP A 173 -0.40 32.18 0.09
C TRP A 173 0.83 32.65 -0.68
N LYS A 174 1.85 33.07 0.06
CA LYS A 174 3.20 33.20 -0.48
C LYS A 174 3.67 31.85 -1.09
N PRO A 175 4.50 31.84 -2.14
CA PRO A 175 4.98 30.61 -2.79
C PRO A 175 5.66 29.61 -1.82
N ALA A 176 6.31 30.09 -0.77
CA ALA A 176 6.89 29.24 0.28
C ALA A 176 5.81 28.46 1.05
N LYS A 177 4.72 29.11 1.45
CA LYS A 177 3.59 28.48 2.16
C LYS A 177 2.87 27.48 1.24
N ALA A 178 2.65 27.86 -0.02
CA ALA A 178 1.99 26.98 -0.99
C ALA A 178 2.72 25.64 -1.19
N ARG A 179 4.07 25.64 -1.18
CA ARG A 179 4.90 24.43 -1.31
C ARG A 179 4.80 23.47 -0.11
N GLN A 180 4.43 23.97 1.06
CA GLN A 180 4.28 23.19 2.28
C GLN A 180 2.84 22.68 2.50
N LYS A 181 1.89 23.08 1.65
CA LYS A 181 0.48 22.75 1.80
C LYS A 181 0.08 21.63 0.85
N ASP A 182 -0.57 20.61 1.41
CA ASP A 182 -1.18 19.55 0.63
C ASP A 182 -2.56 19.99 0.14
N ARG A 183 -2.60 20.27 -1.17
CA ARG A 183 -3.80 20.71 -1.89
C ARG A 183 -4.57 19.55 -2.51
N ASP A 184 -4.09 18.31 -2.41
CA ASP A 184 -4.71 17.13 -3.01
C ASP A 184 -5.38 16.23 -1.97
N ALA A 185 -4.83 16.16 -0.75
CA ALA A 185 -5.44 15.46 0.37
C ALA A 185 -6.80 16.07 0.73
N ARG A 186 -7.78 15.22 1.06
CA ARG A 186 -9.15 15.65 1.39
C ARG A 186 -9.65 14.97 2.66
N TRP A 187 -10.69 15.56 3.25
CA TRP A 187 -11.41 14.97 4.37
C TRP A 187 -12.39 13.90 3.88
N SER A 188 -12.55 12.86 4.68
CA SER A 188 -13.53 11.80 4.50
C SER A 188 -14.07 11.40 5.88
N ILE A 189 -15.30 10.88 5.91
CA ILE A 189 -15.93 10.44 7.16
C ILE A 189 -15.99 8.92 7.14
N LYS A 190 -15.36 8.30 8.14
CA LYS A 190 -15.51 6.87 8.40
C LYS A 190 -16.55 6.68 9.50
N TYR A 191 -17.55 5.84 9.25
CA TYR A 191 -18.50 5.44 10.29
C TYR A 191 -18.00 4.18 10.98
N SER A 192 -18.02 4.17 12.31
CA SER A 192 -17.75 3.00 13.14
C SER A 192 -18.86 2.83 14.15
N LYS A 193 -19.17 1.60 14.55
CA LYS A 193 -20.09 1.36 15.67
C LYS A 193 -19.35 1.59 16.99
N ALA A 194 -19.96 2.33 17.92
CA ALA A 194 -19.49 2.43 19.28
C ALA A 194 -19.52 1.04 19.94
N LYS A 195 -18.49 0.71 20.75
CA LYS A 195 -18.52 -0.51 21.56
C LYS A 195 -19.68 -0.40 22.54
N VAL A 196 -20.54 -1.40 22.57
CA VAL A 196 -21.57 -1.55 23.61
C VAL A 196 -20.85 -1.95 24.90
N ARG A 197 -21.20 -1.34 26.04
CA ARG A 197 -20.61 -1.70 27.34
C ARG A 197 -20.85 -3.18 27.62
N GLU A 198 -19.83 -3.86 28.11
CA GLU A 198 -19.91 -5.27 28.50
C GLU A 198 -20.97 -5.44 29.61
N GLY A 199 -21.92 -6.36 29.43
CA GLY A 199 -23.07 -6.55 30.32
C GLY A 199 -24.34 -5.75 29.99
N ALA A 200 -24.36 -4.92 28.94
CA ALA A 200 -25.57 -4.22 28.54
C ALA A 200 -26.55 -5.13 27.77
N ASP A 201 -27.85 -5.03 28.06
CA ASP A 201 -28.90 -5.76 27.35
C ASP A 201 -28.82 -5.48 25.83
N PRO A 202 -28.62 -6.51 24.98
CA PRO A 202 -28.53 -6.39 23.53
C PRO A 202 -29.75 -5.69 22.88
N LYS A 203 -30.92 -5.71 23.54
CA LYS A 203 -32.14 -5.03 23.06
C LYS A 203 -32.17 -3.54 23.42
N ALA A 204 -31.55 -3.14 24.53
CA ALA A 204 -31.57 -1.77 25.03
C ALA A 204 -30.42 -0.90 24.49
N ALA A 205 -29.23 -1.48 24.30
CA ALA A 205 -28.04 -0.75 23.88
C ALA A 205 -27.76 -0.92 22.38
N LYS A 206 -28.47 -0.15 21.53
CA LYS A 206 -28.16 -0.09 20.10
C LYS A 206 -26.79 0.60 19.90
N PRO A 207 -25.85 0.00 19.17
CA PRO A 207 -24.55 0.63 18.93
C PRO A 207 -24.72 1.91 18.09
N VAL A 208 -24.29 3.04 18.66
CA VAL A 208 -24.34 4.36 18.00
C VAL A 208 -23.29 4.41 16.89
N ASP A 209 -23.63 5.03 15.75
CA ASP A 209 -22.67 5.31 14.69
C ASP A 209 -21.78 6.50 15.09
N LEU A 210 -20.48 6.25 15.24
CA LEU A 210 -19.43 7.25 15.43
C LEU A 210 -18.90 7.68 14.06
N ALA A 211 -19.06 8.95 13.73
CA ALA A 211 -18.42 9.57 12.58
C ALA A 211 -16.99 9.99 12.94
N ILE A 212 -16.01 9.32 12.37
CA ILE A 212 -14.58 9.57 12.57
C ILE A 212 -14.04 10.30 11.34
N PRO A 213 -13.68 11.60 11.45
CA PRO A 213 -13.13 12.35 10.34
C PRO A 213 -11.67 11.94 10.09
N MET A 214 -11.39 11.54 8.85
CA MET A 214 -10.08 11.14 8.37
C MET A 214 -9.61 12.10 7.29
N PHE A 215 -8.35 12.53 7.34
CA PHE A 215 -7.73 13.39 6.33
C PHE A 215 -6.63 12.62 5.62
N GLY A 216 -6.62 12.65 4.28
CA GLY A 216 -5.57 12.02 3.47
C GLY A 216 -6.06 11.52 2.12
N TYR A 217 -5.64 10.30 1.79
CA TYR A 217 -5.84 9.64 0.50
C TYR A 217 -6.57 8.31 0.68
N LYS A 218 -7.08 7.73 -0.41
CA LYS A 218 -7.63 6.38 -0.45
C LYS A 218 -6.68 5.46 -1.21
N ASN A 219 -6.38 4.32 -0.62
CA ASN A 219 -5.79 3.18 -1.28
C ASN A 219 -6.92 2.25 -1.73
N HIS A 220 -7.17 2.20 -3.03
CA HIS A 220 -8.10 1.25 -3.65
C HIS A 220 -7.32 0.03 -4.08
N ILE A 221 -7.80 -1.17 -3.76
CA ILE A 221 -7.14 -2.41 -4.13
C ILE A 221 -8.15 -3.42 -4.67
N GLY A 222 -7.70 -4.21 -5.65
CA GLY A 222 -8.33 -5.46 -6.06
C GLY A 222 -7.39 -6.61 -5.76
N ILE A 223 -7.82 -7.50 -4.86
CA ILE A 223 -7.05 -8.69 -4.50
C ILE A 223 -7.62 -9.94 -5.15
N ASP A 224 -6.77 -10.93 -5.42
CA ASP A 224 -7.24 -12.25 -5.77
C ASP A 224 -7.70 -13.01 -4.52
N ARG A 225 -8.85 -13.68 -4.63
CA ARG A 225 -9.47 -14.38 -3.49
C ARG A 225 -8.71 -15.65 -3.06
N ALA A 226 -7.93 -16.25 -3.95
CA ALA A 226 -7.26 -17.53 -3.68
C ALA A 226 -6.05 -17.33 -2.76
N HIS A 227 -5.19 -16.37 -3.11
CA HIS A 227 -3.92 -16.12 -2.45
C HIS A 227 -3.93 -14.85 -1.61
N GLY A 228 -4.86 -13.92 -1.84
CA GLY A 228 -4.91 -12.64 -1.15
C GLY A 228 -3.81 -11.66 -1.61
N LEU A 229 -3.26 -11.85 -2.81
CA LEU A 229 -2.29 -10.92 -3.40
C LEU A 229 -3.04 -9.77 -4.07
N ILE A 230 -2.49 -8.56 -3.95
CA ILE A 230 -3.01 -7.37 -4.63
C ILE A 230 -2.63 -7.48 -6.11
N ARG A 231 -3.62 -7.41 -7.01
CA ARG A 231 -3.45 -7.52 -8.46
C ARG A 231 -3.64 -6.20 -9.17
N THR A 232 -4.53 -5.38 -8.64
CA THR A 232 -4.86 -4.04 -9.15
C THR A 232 -4.94 -3.10 -7.97
N TRP A 233 -4.61 -1.83 -8.20
CA TRP A 233 -4.71 -0.82 -7.17
C TRP A 233 -4.82 0.57 -7.79
N GLY A 234 -5.18 1.55 -6.97
CA GLY A 234 -5.22 2.94 -7.38
C GLY A 234 -5.22 3.88 -6.18
N THR A 235 -4.79 5.12 -6.39
CA THR A 235 -4.77 6.15 -5.35
C THR A 235 -5.70 7.30 -5.74
N SER A 236 -6.45 7.81 -4.77
CA SER A 236 -7.26 9.01 -4.95
C SER A 236 -7.26 9.87 -3.69
N ALA A 237 -7.76 11.10 -3.78
CA ALA A 237 -8.13 11.87 -2.59
C ALA A 237 -9.18 11.11 -1.75
N ALA A 238 -9.19 11.31 -0.43
CA ALA A 238 -10.05 10.53 0.46
C ALA A 238 -11.57 10.79 0.31
N ASN A 239 -11.97 11.91 -0.29
CA ASN A 239 -13.36 12.21 -0.60
C ASN A 239 -13.85 11.61 -1.91
N ALA A 240 -12.96 11.03 -2.73
CA ALA A 240 -13.35 10.44 -4.01
C ALA A 240 -14.32 9.27 -3.80
N HIS A 241 -15.28 9.13 -4.72
CA HIS A 241 -16.30 8.09 -4.66
C HIS A 241 -15.75 6.74 -5.11
N ASP A 242 -15.77 5.75 -4.21
CA ASP A 242 -15.15 4.44 -4.43
C ASP A 242 -15.73 3.72 -5.65
N GLY A 243 -17.06 3.74 -5.79
CA GLY A 243 -17.73 3.11 -6.92
C GLY A 243 -17.30 3.61 -8.30
N ALA A 244 -16.73 4.81 -8.42
CA ALA A 244 -16.25 5.31 -9.71
C ALA A 244 -14.95 4.61 -10.17
N ARG A 245 -14.23 3.99 -9.23
CA ARG A 245 -12.94 3.30 -9.49
C ARG A 245 -13.08 1.83 -9.81
N LEU A 246 -14.30 1.27 -9.76
CA LEU A 246 -14.50 -0.16 -10.01
C LEU A 246 -13.89 -0.63 -11.36
N PRO A 247 -14.09 0.07 -12.49
CA PRO A 247 -13.54 -0.39 -13.78
C PRO A 247 -12.00 -0.42 -13.79
N ASP A 248 -11.36 0.54 -13.10
CA ASP A 248 -9.91 0.64 -13.00
C ASP A 248 -9.30 -0.49 -12.13
N LEU A 249 -10.12 -1.10 -11.26
CA LEU A 249 -9.69 -2.09 -10.27
C LEU A 249 -10.00 -3.53 -10.67
N ILE A 250 -10.81 -3.76 -11.71
CA ILE A 250 -11.10 -5.13 -12.15
C ILE A 250 -10.01 -5.59 -13.11
N SER A 251 -9.38 -6.72 -12.78
CA SER A 251 -8.41 -7.36 -13.66
C SER A 251 -9.11 -8.25 -14.67
N THR A 252 -8.75 -8.16 -15.95
CA THR A 252 -9.20 -9.10 -16.98
C THR A 252 -8.38 -10.39 -16.98
N GLY A 253 -7.25 -10.43 -16.26
CA GLY A 253 -6.38 -11.60 -16.16
C GLY A 253 -6.77 -12.61 -15.08
N ASN A 254 -7.88 -12.39 -14.36
CA ASN A 254 -8.40 -13.35 -13.38
C ASN A 254 -9.35 -14.32 -14.09
N THR A 255 -9.14 -15.62 -13.90
CA THR A 255 -9.99 -16.64 -14.54
C THR A 255 -11.34 -16.81 -13.84
N GLY A 256 -11.46 -16.37 -12.59
CA GLY A 256 -12.70 -16.35 -11.84
C GLY A 256 -13.53 -15.10 -12.14
N SER A 257 -14.80 -15.28 -12.53
CA SER A 257 -15.71 -14.19 -12.86
C SER A 257 -16.30 -13.45 -11.65
N GLY A 258 -16.14 -13.98 -10.44
CA GLY A 258 -16.76 -13.40 -9.23
C GLY A 258 -16.10 -12.10 -8.80
N VAL A 259 -16.91 -11.05 -8.56
CA VAL A 259 -16.46 -9.74 -8.06
C VAL A 259 -17.18 -9.39 -6.75
N TRP A 260 -16.43 -9.33 -5.65
CA TRP A 260 -16.95 -8.96 -4.33
C TRP A 260 -16.55 -7.54 -3.96
N ALA A 261 -17.51 -6.69 -3.62
CA ALA A 261 -17.25 -5.32 -3.19
C ALA A 261 -18.31 -4.80 -2.21
N ASP A 262 -18.05 -3.64 -1.62
CA ASP A 262 -19.02 -2.96 -0.76
C ASP A 262 -20.18 -2.35 -1.54
N THR A 263 -21.25 -2.02 -0.83
CA THR A 263 -22.44 -1.34 -1.32
C THR A 263 -22.10 -0.04 -2.05
N ALA A 264 -21.04 0.66 -1.65
CA ALA A 264 -20.57 1.87 -2.32
C ALA A 264 -20.17 1.64 -3.80
N TYR A 265 -19.84 0.40 -4.17
CA TYR A 265 -19.52 0.01 -5.55
C TYR A 265 -20.77 -0.39 -6.36
N ARG A 266 -21.96 -0.47 -5.74
CA ARG A 266 -23.18 -0.88 -6.43
C ARG A 266 -23.87 0.30 -7.09
N SER A 267 -23.65 0.46 -8.39
CA SER A 267 -24.34 1.42 -9.24
C SER A 267 -24.88 0.75 -10.51
N LYS A 268 -25.90 1.32 -11.15
CA LYS A 268 -26.40 0.79 -12.44
C LYS A 268 -25.29 0.69 -13.48
N LYS A 269 -24.43 1.72 -13.54
CA LYS A 269 -23.26 1.76 -14.42
C LYS A 269 -22.29 0.61 -14.15
N ASN A 270 -21.99 0.34 -12.88
CA ASN A 270 -21.07 -0.73 -12.50
C ASN A 270 -21.66 -2.11 -12.75
N GLU A 271 -22.95 -2.32 -12.48
CA GLU A 271 -23.61 -3.60 -12.77
C GLU A 271 -23.66 -3.86 -14.28
N ALA A 272 -23.90 -2.82 -15.10
CA ALA A 272 -23.83 -2.94 -16.56
C ALA A 272 -22.40 -3.24 -17.05
N PHE A 273 -21.39 -2.59 -16.48
CA PHE A 273 -19.98 -2.87 -16.77
C PHE A 273 -19.61 -4.33 -16.43
N LEU A 274 -20.02 -4.81 -15.25
CA LEU A 274 -19.78 -6.20 -14.83
C LEU A 274 -20.47 -7.19 -15.78
N ALA A 275 -21.72 -6.94 -16.14
CA ALA A 275 -22.46 -7.78 -17.07
C ALA A 275 -21.80 -7.82 -18.46
N ALA A 276 -21.37 -6.67 -18.99
CA ALA A 276 -20.68 -6.57 -20.28
C ALA A 276 -19.34 -7.32 -20.26
N GLY A 277 -18.62 -7.31 -19.14
CA GLY A 277 -17.38 -8.06 -18.94
C GLY A 277 -17.57 -9.52 -18.52
N MET A 278 -18.80 -10.05 -18.56
CA MET A 278 -19.14 -11.42 -18.11
C MET A 278 -18.75 -11.72 -16.65
N PHE A 279 -18.67 -10.70 -15.81
CA PHE A 279 -18.39 -10.84 -14.38
C PHE A 279 -19.66 -11.09 -13.57
N LYS A 280 -19.54 -11.94 -12.55
CA LYS A 280 -20.61 -12.23 -11.60
C LYS A 280 -20.54 -11.27 -10.41
N SER A 281 -21.52 -10.37 -10.34
CA SER A 281 -21.63 -9.37 -9.28
C SER A 281 -21.99 -9.99 -7.92
N HIS A 282 -21.06 -9.91 -6.98
CA HIS A 282 -21.25 -10.20 -5.56
C HIS A 282 -21.18 -8.94 -4.70
N ILE A 283 -21.51 -7.78 -5.27
CA ILE A 283 -21.54 -6.49 -4.57
C ILE A 283 -22.71 -6.42 -3.58
N HIS A 284 -22.46 -5.91 -2.38
CA HIS A 284 -23.47 -5.81 -1.32
C HIS A 284 -24.70 -5.01 -1.75
N GLN A 285 -25.87 -5.47 -1.31
CA GLN A 285 -27.12 -4.77 -1.58
C GLN A 285 -27.49 -3.84 -0.43
N ARG A 286 -27.88 -2.60 -0.75
CA ARG A 286 -28.38 -1.63 0.22
C ARG A 286 -29.85 -1.89 0.57
N ARG A 287 -30.24 -1.59 1.81
CA ARG A 287 -31.65 -1.42 2.16
C ARG A 287 -32.25 -0.23 1.42
N LYS A 288 -33.53 -0.32 1.05
CA LYS A 288 -34.29 0.85 0.57
C LYS A 288 -34.48 1.84 1.73
N PRO A 289 -34.56 3.16 1.46
CA PRO A 289 -34.86 4.14 2.49
C PRO A 289 -36.10 3.75 3.30
N ARG A 290 -36.03 3.91 4.62
CA ARG A 290 -37.12 3.61 5.59
C ARG A 290 -37.63 2.17 5.58
N ARG A 291 -36.92 1.22 4.98
CA ARG A 291 -37.27 -0.21 5.02
C ARG A 291 -36.14 -1.02 5.64
N SER A 292 -36.50 -2.10 6.34
CA SER A 292 -35.54 -3.11 6.76
C SER A 292 -34.95 -3.82 5.54
N LEU A 293 -33.74 -4.38 5.71
CA LEU A 293 -33.16 -5.22 4.67
C LEU A 293 -33.91 -6.56 4.68
N PRO A 294 -34.48 -7.03 3.57
CA PRO A 294 -35.12 -8.33 3.52
C PRO A 294 -34.17 -9.44 3.99
N GLU A 295 -34.67 -10.39 4.78
CA GLU A 295 -33.84 -11.43 5.43
C GLU A 295 -33.01 -12.22 4.41
N ARG A 296 -33.58 -12.56 3.26
CA ARG A 296 -32.88 -13.22 2.15
C ARG A 296 -31.64 -12.44 1.68
N ILE A 297 -31.76 -11.10 1.62
CA ILE A 297 -30.68 -10.22 1.19
C ILE A 297 -29.66 -10.06 2.32
N ALA A 298 -30.11 -9.99 3.57
CA ALA A 298 -29.22 -9.98 4.73
C ALA A 298 -28.35 -11.24 4.76
N LYS A 299 -28.94 -12.44 4.65
CA LYS A 299 -28.21 -13.72 4.57
C LYS A 299 -27.22 -13.75 3.40
N ALA A 300 -27.62 -13.27 2.22
CA ALA A 300 -26.72 -13.18 1.07
C ALA A 300 -25.56 -12.20 1.31
N ASN A 301 -25.81 -11.03 1.89
CA ASN A 301 -24.78 -10.07 2.27
C ASN A 301 -23.83 -10.69 3.31
N THR A 302 -24.31 -11.39 4.34
CA THR A 302 -23.46 -12.08 5.32
C THR A 302 -22.51 -13.08 4.66
N ARG A 303 -22.99 -13.88 3.70
CA ARG A 303 -22.14 -14.79 2.92
C ARG A 303 -21.09 -14.04 2.10
N ARG A 304 -21.45 -12.90 1.50
CA ARG A 304 -20.52 -12.03 0.74
C ARG A 304 -19.50 -11.35 1.65
N SER A 305 -19.89 -10.94 2.86
CA SER A 305 -19.01 -10.32 3.85
C SER A 305 -17.92 -11.29 4.31
N ARG A 306 -18.25 -12.58 4.53
CA ARG A 306 -17.27 -13.62 4.87
C ARG A 306 -16.14 -13.72 3.85
N ILE A 307 -16.46 -13.63 2.56
CA ILE A 307 -15.45 -13.64 1.49
C ILE A 307 -14.68 -12.33 1.47
N ARG A 308 -15.38 -11.19 1.55
CA ARG A 308 -14.74 -9.86 1.54
C ARG A 308 -13.76 -9.65 2.69
N ALA A 309 -14.01 -10.24 3.86
CA ALA A 309 -13.16 -10.09 5.05
C ALA A 309 -11.68 -10.42 4.78
N GLN A 310 -11.37 -11.22 3.75
CA GLN A 310 -9.98 -11.49 3.35
C GLN A 310 -9.18 -10.22 3.02
N VAL A 311 -9.82 -9.19 2.44
CA VAL A 311 -9.15 -7.91 2.12
C VAL A 311 -8.76 -7.14 3.38
N GLU A 312 -9.42 -7.41 4.50
CA GLU A 312 -9.09 -6.76 5.78
C GLU A 312 -7.70 -7.18 6.27
N HIS A 313 -7.21 -8.37 5.93
CA HIS A 313 -5.83 -8.78 6.24
C HIS A 313 -4.79 -7.91 5.54
N VAL A 314 -5.11 -7.45 4.32
CA VAL A 314 -4.25 -6.54 3.55
C VAL A 314 -4.16 -5.20 4.28
N PHE A 315 -5.31 -4.61 4.58
CA PHE A 315 -5.37 -3.33 5.27
C PHE A 315 -4.83 -3.39 6.70
N ALA A 316 -5.04 -4.51 7.41
CA ALA A 316 -4.46 -4.74 8.73
C ALA A 316 -2.94 -4.82 8.66
N GLY A 317 -2.39 -5.51 7.66
CA GLY A 317 -0.95 -5.54 7.40
C GLY A 317 -0.38 -4.14 7.17
N GLN A 318 -1.02 -3.37 6.30
CA GLN A 318 -0.60 -2.00 5.98
C GLN A 318 -0.70 -1.05 7.19
N LYS A 319 -1.74 -1.19 8.02
CA LYS A 319 -1.95 -0.29 9.16
C LYS A 319 -1.10 -0.65 10.37
N HIS A 320 -1.11 -1.91 10.77
CA HIS A 320 -0.51 -2.33 12.05
C HIS A 320 0.95 -2.75 11.90
N ARG A 321 1.29 -3.49 10.85
CA ARG A 321 2.68 -3.95 10.65
C ARG A 321 3.53 -2.89 9.96
N MET A 322 3.00 -2.25 8.93
CA MET A 322 3.74 -1.27 8.13
C MET A 322 3.57 0.19 8.60
N GLY A 323 2.60 0.48 9.48
CA GLY A 323 2.34 1.84 9.96
C GLY A 323 2.04 2.85 8.84
N LEU A 324 1.34 2.42 7.78
CA LEU A 324 1.21 3.19 6.54
C LEU A 324 0.54 4.56 6.78
N VAL A 325 1.30 5.62 6.52
CA VAL A 325 0.89 7.03 6.55
C VAL A 325 1.56 7.77 5.39
N VAL A 326 0.84 8.72 4.79
CA VAL A 326 1.38 9.59 3.73
C VAL A 326 1.89 10.88 4.35
N ARG A 327 3.21 11.01 4.49
CA ARG A 327 3.87 12.24 4.96
C ARG A 327 4.28 13.19 3.83
N THR A 328 4.19 12.73 2.59
CA THR A 328 4.56 13.50 1.39
C THR A 328 3.39 14.36 0.92
N ILE A 329 3.71 15.53 0.36
CA ILE A 329 2.73 16.46 -0.19
C ILE A 329 2.41 16.09 -1.65
N GLY A 330 1.12 15.99 -1.96
CA GLY A 330 0.61 15.84 -3.33
C GLY A 330 0.37 14.40 -3.77
N ILE A 331 -0.62 14.22 -4.64
CA ILE A 331 -1.16 12.91 -5.01
C ILE A 331 -0.14 12.02 -5.73
N ALA A 332 0.77 12.60 -6.52
CA ALA A 332 1.77 11.83 -7.25
C ALA A 332 2.76 11.14 -6.30
N ARG A 333 3.21 11.83 -5.25
CA ARG A 333 4.08 11.28 -4.21
C ARG A 333 3.33 10.30 -3.31
N ALA A 334 2.07 10.62 -2.97
CA ALA A 334 1.19 9.71 -2.25
C ALA A 334 0.98 8.39 -2.99
N THR A 335 0.84 8.45 -4.32
CA THR A 335 0.68 7.27 -5.20
C THR A 335 1.92 6.37 -5.13
N ILE A 336 3.13 6.92 -5.20
CA ILE A 336 4.36 6.12 -5.01
C ILE A 336 4.39 5.50 -3.61
N LYS A 337 4.10 6.26 -2.54
CA LYS A 337 4.14 5.74 -1.16
C LYS A 337 3.14 4.60 -0.95
N ILE A 338 1.90 4.76 -1.43
CA ILE A 338 0.84 3.75 -1.33
C ILE A 338 1.16 2.55 -2.23
N GLY A 339 1.59 2.77 -3.47
CA GLY A 339 1.97 1.70 -4.39
C GLY A 339 3.14 0.87 -3.87
N MET A 340 4.15 1.51 -3.28
CA MET A 340 5.24 0.80 -2.59
C MET A 340 4.71 -0.03 -1.43
N ALA A 341 3.77 0.49 -0.64
CA ALA A 341 3.17 -0.28 0.46
C ALA A 341 2.35 -1.49 -0.03
N ASN A 342 1.63 -1.35 -1.15
CA ASN A 342 0.92 -2.45 -1.80
C ASN A 342 1.91 -3.52 -2.30
N LEU A 343 2.98 -3.11 -2.96
CA LEU A 343 3.99 -4.01 -3.50
C LEU A 343 4.73 -4.76 -2.39
N VAL A 344 5.11 -4.06 -1.33
CA VAL A 344 5.78 -4.66 -0.16
C VAL A 344 4.85 -5.57 0.63
N TYR A 345 3.56 -5.25 0.74
CA TYR A 345 2.58 -6.19 1.28
C TYR A 345 2.57 -7.50 0.46
N ASN A 346 2.59 -7.41 -0.87
CA ASN A 346 2.65 -8.59 -1.72
C ASN A 346 3.94 -9.40 -1.51
N PHE A 347 5.08 -8.75 -1.28
CA PHE A 347 6.34 -9.45 -0.95
C PHE A 347 6.21 -10.23 0.36
N GLN A 348 5.67 -9.61 1.40
CA GLN A 348 5.41 -10.29 2.68
C GLN A 348 4.39 -11.43 2.53
N ARG A 349 3.36 -11.22 1.70
CA ARG A 349 2.32 -12.23 1.45
C ARG A 349 2.88 -13.42 0.68
N LEU A 350 3.70 -13.19 -0.35
CA LEU A 350 4.41 -14.24 -1.08
C LEU A 350 5.34 -15.02 -0.14
N ALA A 351 6.15 -14.32 0.66
CA ALA A 351 7.02 -14.98 1.64
C ALA A 351 6.24 -15.83 2.66
N TRP A 352 5.02 -15.41 3.02
CA TRP A 352 4.13 -16.20 3.86
C TRP A 352 3.59 -17.44 3.15
N LEU A 353 3.16 -17.32 1.88
CA LEU A 353 2.64 -18.41 1.06
C LEU A 353 3.70 -19.49 0.82
N GLU A 354 4.92 -19.09 0.46
CA GLU A 354 6.03 -20.03 0.19
C GLU A 354 6.47 -20.83 1.42
N GLY A 355 6.29 -20.30 2.64
CA GLY A 355 6.60 -21.06 3.85
C GLY A 355 5.40 -21.65 4.57
N HIS A 356 4.21 -21.60 3.95
CA HIS A 356 3.03 -22.34 4.38
C HIS A 356 2.38 -22.96 3.13
N PRO A 357 3.03 -23.95 2.48
CA PRO A 357 2.42 -24.64 1.36
C PRO A 357 1.04 -25.15 1.78
N ALA A 358 0.06 -25.05 0.88
CA ALA A 358 -1.29 -25.55 1.16
C ALA A 358 -1.21 -27.00 1.65
N PRO A 359 -2.01 -27.42 2.65
CA PRO A 359 -2.07 -28.82 3.03
C PRO A 359 -2.39 -29.65 1.78
N ALA A 360 -1.55 -30.65 1.53
CA ALA A 360 -1.64 -31.54 0.37
C ALA A 360 -2.98 -32.28 0.30
#